data_AF-A0A451CRR8-F1
#
_entry.id   AF-A0A451CRR8-F1
#
_cell.length_a   1.000
_cell.length_b   1.000
_cell.length_c   1.000
_cell.angle_alpha   90.00
_cell.angle_beta   90.00
_cell.angle_gamma   90.00
#
_symmetry.space_group_name_H-M   'P 1'
#
loop_
_entity.id
_entity.type
_entity.pdbx_description
1 polymer ?
#
loop_
_entity_poly.entity_id
_entity_poly.type
_entity_poly.pdbx_seq_one_letter_code
_entity_poly.pdbx_strand_id
1 'polypeptide(L)'
;LSLLLLHNILRLIVFILLPIWEIIIRLPCFTPMILPVRADINTDFGEEGHNNLAAKLYLLYRDTDIDLMYLGNGSRNSQFGMDLSRNLLPNFEVHAEFAYFTDIQHASTAALKFRYHLG
;
A
#
# COMPACT_ATOMS: atom_id res chain seq x y z
N LEU A 1 -7.87 5.10 48.59
CA LEU A 1 -8.28 5.27 47.18
C LEU A 1 -9.73 4.77 47.05
N SER A 2 -10.69 5.58 46.63
CA SER A 2 -12.10 5.13 46.57
C SER A 2 -12.33 4.23 45.34
N LEU A 3 -13.26 3.27 45.45
CA LEU A 3 -13.69 2.40 44.34
C LEU A 3 -14.11 3.18 43.09
N LEU A 4 -14.70 4.36 43.29
CA LEU A 4 -15.13 5.27 42.22
C LEU A 4 -13.94 5.86 41.45
N LEU A 5 -12.86 6.19 42.17
CA LEU A 5 -11.63 6.71 41.56
C LEU A 5 -10.96 5.62 40.71
N LEU A 6 -10.89 4.40 41.23
CA LEU A 6 -10.33 3.24 40.52
C LEU A 6 -11.13 2.92 39.25
N HIS A 7 -12.46 2.94 39.32
CA HIS A 7 -13.34 2.73 38.17
C HIS A 7 -13.12 3.78 37.07
N ASN A 8 -13.03 5.06 37.44
CA ASN A 8 -12.82 6.14 36.48
C ASN A 8 -11.43 6.08 35.81
N ILE A 9 -10.39 5.71 36.57
CA ILE A 9 -9.05 5.49 36.03
C ILE A 9 -9.05 4.31 35.05
N LEU A 10 -9.72 3.21 35.41
CA LEU A 10 -9.80 2.03 34.54
C LEU A 10 -10.55 2.35 33.22
N ARG A 11 -11.66 3.11 33.29
CA ARG A 11 -12.38 3.56 32.09
C ARG A 11 -11.54 4.49 31.22
N LEU A 12 -10.77 5.40 31.82
CA LEU A 12 -9.88 6.29 31.09
C LEU A 12 -8.76 5.51 30.38
N ILE A 13 -8.15 4.53 31.07
CA ILE A 13 -7.14 3.64 30.48
C ILE A 13 -7.74 2.84 29.33
N VAL A 14 -8.91 2.23 29.52
CA VAL A 14 -9.60 1.46 28.47
C VAL A 14 -9.96 2.36 27.29
N PHE A 15 -10.42 3.59 27.50
CA PHE A 15 -10.77 4.52 26.42
C PHE A 15 -9.55 5.07 25.67
N ILE A 16 -8.39 5.18 26.33
CA ILE A 16 -7.12 5.55 25.70
C ILE A 16 -6.51 4.37 24.94
N LEU A 17 -6.62 3.15 25.46
CA LEU A 17 -6.00 1.95 24.88
C LEU A 17 -6.88 1.27 23.81
N LEU A 18 -8.20 1.39 23.87
CA LEU A 18 -9.14 0.88 22.85
C LEU A 18 -8.81 1.38 21.44
N PRO A 19 -8.67 2.69 21.17
CA PRO A 19 -8.35 3.16 19.82
C PRO A 19 -6.95 2.73 19.36
N ILE A 20 -6.01 2.49 20.29
CA ILE A 20 -4.68 1.97 19.97
C ILE A 20 -4.76 0.49 19.54
N TRP A 21 -5.65 -0.29 20.16
CA TRP A 21 -5.95 -1.66 19.77
C TRP A 21 -6.68 -1.77 18.42
N GLU A 22 -7.40 -0.73 18.00
CA GLU A 22 -8.04 -0.64 16.67
C GLU A 22 -7.08 -0.19 15.54
N ILE A 23 -5.82 0.12 15.87
CA ILE A 23 -4.72 0.46 14.95
C ILE A 23 -3.78 -0.76 14.88
N ILE A 24 -4.33 -1.93 14.55
CA ILE A 24 -3.50 -3.09 14.22
C ILE A 24 -3.11 -2.97 12.75
N ILE A 25 -1.91 -2.44 12.50
CA ILE A 25 -1.20 -2.69 11.25
C ILE A 25 -0.61 -4.09 11.38
N ARG A 26 -1.01 -5.02 10.51
CA ARG A 26 -0.39 -6.34 10.42
C ARG A 26 0.85 -6.26 9.54
N LEU A 27 1.87 -7.02 9.95
CA LEU A 27 3.27 -7.05 9.49
C LEU A 27 3.53 -6.37 8.13
N PRO A 28 4.30 -5.27 8.10
CA PRO A 28 4.75 -4.71 6.83
C PRO A 28 5.71 -5.68 6.14
N CYS A 29 5.46 -5.97 4.86
CA CYS A 29 6.33 -6.76 4.00
C CYS A 29 7.03 -5.82 3.02
N PHE A 30 8.35 -5.67 3.17
CA PHE A 30 9.17 -4.86 2.28
C PHE A 30 9.94 -5.76 1.31
N THR A 31 9.76 -5.53 0.02
CA THR A 31 10.36 -6.30 -1.07
C THR A 31 11.19 -5.37 -1.95
N PRO A 32 12.51 -5.26 -1.74
CA PRO A 32 13.40 -4.58 -2.67
C PRO A 32 13.68 -5.47 -3.89
N MET A 33 13.91 -4.86 -5.05
CA MET A 33 14.19 -5.53 -6.32
C MET A 33 15.16 -4.70 -7.17
N ILE A 34 15.96 -5.38 -7.99
CA ILE A 34 16.72 -4.76 -9.08
C ILE A 34 16.17 -5.33 -10.38
N LEU A 35 15.73 -4.45 -11.27
CA LEU A 35 15.13 -4.80 -12.55
C LEU A 35 16.10 -4.43 -13.69
N PRO A 36 16.94 -5.38 -14.15
CA PRO A 36 17.85 -5.13 -15.26
C PRO A 36 17.07 -5.09 -16.58
N VAL A 37 17.51 -4.21 -17.48
CA VAL A 37 17.03 -4.13 -18.87
C VAL A 37 18.17 -4.54 -19.81
N ARG A 38 17.94 -5.59 -20.60
CA ARG A 38 18.87 -6.15 -21.59
C ARG A 38 18.11 -6.44 -22.89
N ALA A 39 18.80 -6.72 -23.98
CA ALA A 39 18.21 -6.98 -25.30
C ALA A 39 17.03 -7.99 -25.30
N ASP A 40 17.03 -8.95 -24.38
CA ASP A 40 16.02 -10.01 -24.23
C ASP A 40 15.28 -9.98 -22.88
N ILE A 41 15.63 -9.06 -21.97
CA ILE A 41 15.12 -9.01 -20.60
C ILE A 41 14.54 -7.63 -20.31
N ASN A 42 13.26 -7.57 -19.94
CA ASN A 42 12.56 -6.36 -19.51
C ASN A 42 12.70 -5.17 -20.48
N THR A 43 12.75 -5.44 -21.79
CA THR A 43 12.87 -4.42 -22.84
C THR A 43 11.75 -3.36 -22.75
N ASP A 44 10.59 -3.72 -22.21
CA ASP A 44 9.46 -2.82 -22.04
C ASP A 44 9.60 -1.87 -20.83
N PHE A 45 10.64 -2.04 -20.00
CA PHE A 45 10.92 -1.24 -18.81
C PHE A 45 11.99 -0.17 -19.02
N GLY A 46 12.55 -0.04 -20.23
CA GLY A 46 13.47 1.02 -20.59
C GLY A 46 14.42 0.64 -21.74
N GLU A 47 15.37 1.53 -21.98
CA GLU A 47 16.61 1.33 -22.73
C GLU A 47 17.52 0.28 -22.08
N GLU A 48 18.13 -0.52 -22.96
CA GLU A 48 19.11 -1.54 -22.63
C GLU A 48 20.31 -0.99 -21.83
N GLY A 49 20.90 -1.85 -21.00
CA GLY A 49 22.12 -1.55 -20.23
C GLY A 49 21.87 -0.95 -18.85
N HIS A 50 20.61 -0.64 -18.51
CA HIS A 50 20.24 -0.04 -17.23
C HIS A 50 19.80 -1.08 -16.20
N ASN A 51 19.96 -0.73 -14.93
CA ASN A 51 19.40 -1.46 -13.79
C ASN A 51 18.45 -0.52 -13.07
N ASN A 52 17.14 -0.78 -13.12
CA ASN A 52 16.16 0.03 -12.42
C ASN A 52 15.97 -0.55 -11.01
N LEU A 53 16.22 0.23 -9.97
CA LEU A 53 15.89 -0.18 -8.61
C LEU A 53 14.38 -0.12 -8.43
N ALA A 54 13.78 -1.11 -7.78
CA ALA A 54 12.36 -1.11 -7.47
C ALA A 54 12.14 -1.58 -6.03
N ALA A 55 11.03 -1.18 -5.44
CA ALA A 55 10.61 -1.68 -4.14
C ALA A 55 9.08 -1.73 -4.04
N LYS A 56 8.59 -2.71 -3.29
CA LYS A 56 7.19 -2.81 -2.88
C LYS A 56 7.11 -2.90 -1.36
N LEU A 57 6.22 -2.11 -0.75
CA LEU A 57 5.86 -2.18 0.66
C LEU A 57 4.38 -2.56 0.74
N TYR A 58 4.11 -3.77 1.23
CA TYR A 58 2.77 -4.23 1.54
C TYR A 58 2.50 -4.07 3.04
N LEU A 59 1.29 -3.63 3.39
CA LEU A 59 0.79 -3.66 4.76
C LEU A 59 -0.73 -3.91 4.77
N LEU A 60 -1.19 -4.58 5.82
CA LEU A 60 -2.62 -4.81 6.05
C LEU A 60 -3.08 -3.93 7.21
N TYR A 61 -3.96 -2.98 6.94
CA TYR A 61 -4.55 -2.10 7.93
C TYR A 61 -6.03 -2.44 8.12
N ARG A 62 -6.37 -3.01 9.28
CA ARG A 62 -7.69 -3.60 9.55
C ARG A 62 -8.00 -4.71 8.55
N ASP A 63 -8.80 -4.40 7.52
CA ASP A 63 -9.19 -5.29 6.42
C ASP A 63 -8.87 -4.65 5.05
N THR A 64 -8.01 -3.63 5.06
CA THR A 64 -7.54 -2.95 3.85
C THR A 64 -6.13 -3.39 3.53
N ASP A 65 -5.97 -4.04 2.39
CA ASP A 65 -4.67 -4.30 1.78
C ASP A 65 -4.13 -3.00 1.19
N ILE A 66 -2.89 -2.65 1.52
CA ILE A 66 -2.21 -1.45 1.05
C ILE A 66 -0.87 -1.86 0.46
N ASP A 67 -0.68 -1.53 -0.81
CA ASP A 67 0.52 -1.79 -1.59
C ASP A 67 1.12 -0.47 -2.06
N LEU A 68 2.31 -0.13 -1.59
CA LEU A 68 3.08 1.02 -2.07
C LEU A 68 4.24 0.52 -2.93
N MET A 69 4.38 1.07 -4.12
CA MET A 69 5.39 0.66 -5.10
C MET A 69 6.23 1.85 -5.53
N TYR A 70 7.51 1.59 -5.72
CA TYR A 70 8.46 2.57 -6.24
C TYR A 70 9.30 1.93 -7.33
N LEU A 71 9.45 2.64 -8.44
CA LEU A 71 10.44 2.36 -9.48
C LEU A 71 11.40 3.55 -9.53
N GLY A 72 12.66 3.27 -9.27
CA GLY A 72 13.75 4.22 -9.26
C GLY A 72 14.15 4.70 -10.64
N ASN A 73 14.82 5.84 -10.67
CA ASN A 73 15.30 6.43 -11.90
C ASN A 73 16.46 5.58 -12.45
N GLY A 74 16.30 5.11 -13.67
CA GLY A 74 17.32 4.35 -14.38
C GLY A 74 17.22 4.69 -15.85
N SER A 75 16.60 3.81 -16.63
CA SER A 75 16.32 4.12 -18.03
C SER A 75 15.03 4.94 -18.24
N ARG A 76 14.06 4.80 -17.33
CA ARG A 76 12.85 5.64 -17.29
C ARG A 76 12.88 6.48 -16.02
N ASN A 77 12.15 7.60 -16.07
CA ASN A 77 11.93 8.43 -14.89
C ASN A 77 11.25 7.64 -13.78
N SER A 78 11.49 8.07 -12.54
CA SER A 78 10.93 7.44 -11.36
C SER A 78 9.40 7.45 -11.36
N GLN A 79 8.82 6.41 -10.79
CA GLN A 79 7.38 6.23 -10.69
C GLN A 79 7.00 5.77 -9.30
N PHE A 80 5.85 6.22 -8.84
CA PHE A 80 5.25 5.80 -7.59
C PHE A 80 3.89 5.17 -7.89
N GLY A 81 3.64 3.99 -7.33
CA GLY A 81 2.38 3.29 -7.42
C GLY A 81 1.77 3.10 -6.04
N MET A 82 0.45 3.14 -5.97
CA MET A 82 -0.31 2.74 -4.79
C MET A 82 -1.50 1.90 -5.24
N ASP A 83 -1.72 0.82 -4.53
CA ASP A 83 -2.86 -0.08 -4.69
C ASP A 83 -3.50 -0.28 -3.31
N LEU A 84 -4.82 -0.13 -3.25
CA LEU A 84 -5.64 -0.29 -2.06
C LEU A 84 -6.77 -1.25 -2.37
N SER A 85 -6.95 -2.30 -1.57
CA SER A 85 -8.13 -3.17 -1.67
C SER A 85 -8.84 -3.35 -0.33
N ARG A 86 -10.17 -3.43 -0.36
CA ARG A 86 -10.98 -3.73 0.83
C ARG A 86 -12.23 -4.51 0.47
N ASN A 87 -12.48 -5.57 1.24
CA ASN A 87 -13.77 -6.24 1.26
C ASN A 87 -14.76 -5.41 2.08
N LEU A 88 -15.81 -4.92 1.42
CA LEU A 88 -16.91 -4.18 2.06
C LEU A 88 -18.03 -5.11 2.51
N LEU A 89 -18.24 -6.21 1.79
CA LEU A 89 -19.14 -7.31 2.12
C LEU A 89 -18.45 -8.64 1.74
N PRO A 90 -18.91 -9.81 2.21
CA PRO A 90 -18.28 -11.10 1.89
C PRO A 90 -18.06 -11.37 0.39
N ASN A 91 -18.90 -10.79 -0.48
CA ASN A 91 -18.83 -10.97 -1.93
C ASN A 91 -18.60 -9.64 -2.68
N PHE A 92 -18.25 -8.56 -1.98
CA PHE A 92 -18.09 -7.24 -2.59
C PHE A 92 -16.78 -6.58 -2.15
N GLU A 93 -15.90 -6.39 -3.13
CA GLU A 93 -14.56 -5.82 -2.97
C GLU A 93 -14.48 -4.50 -3.73
N VAL A 94 -13.86 -3.50 -3.11
CA VAL A 94 -13.46 -2.25 -3.76
C VAL A 94 -11.95 -2.19 -3.83
N HIS A 95 -11.44 -1.80 -4.98
CA HIS A 95 -10.02 -1.73 -5.27
C HIS A 95 -9.70 -0.38 -5.93
N ALA A 96 -8.70 0.33 -5.44
CA ALA A 96 -8.26 1.61 -5.95
C ALA A 96 -6.78 1.56 -6.32
N GLU A 97 -6.46 2.01 -7.53
CA GLU A 97 -5.10 2.06 -8.05
C GLU A 97 -4.73 3.52 -8.34
N PHE A 98 -3.50 3.90 -8.02
CA PHE A 98 -2.93 5.20 -8.32
C PHE A 98 -1.50 5.05 -8.80
N ALA A 99 -1.15 5.75 -9.87
CA ALA A 99 0.21 5.81 -10.41
C ALA A 99 0.60 7.26 -10.67
N TYR A 100 1.80 7.64 -10.25
CA TYR A 100 2.40 8.94 -10.46
C TYR A 100 3.74 8.81 -11.18
N PHE A 101 3.88 9.52 -12.29
CA PHE A 101 5.05 9.46 -13.16
C PHE A 101 5.80 10.79 -13.08
N THR A 102 7.13 10.71 -12.96
CA THR A 102 7.97 11.92 -12.83
C THR A 102 8.33 12.54 -14.21
N ASP A 103 7.88 11.94 -15.33
CA ASP A 103 8.14 12.41 -16.71
C ASP A 103 7.02 13.31 -17.29
N ILE A 104 7.37 14.00 -18.39
CA ILE A 104 6.63 14.92 -19.27
C ILE A 104 5.30 15.38 -18.65
N GLN A 105 5.40 16.41 -17.80
CA GLN A 105 4.27 17.12 -17.16
C GLN A 105 3.57 16.43 -15.97
N HIS A 106 4.25 15.58 -15.20
CA HIS A 106 3.71 15.03 -13.93
C HIS A 106 2.36 14.36 -14.12
N ALA A 107 2.29 13.44 -15.08
CA ALA A 107 1.08 12.66 -15.30
C ALA A 107 0.77 11.78 -14.07
N SER A 108 -0.52 11.71 -13.74
CA SER A 108 -1.03 10.75 -12.76
C SER A 108 -2.19 9.98 -13.37
N THR A 109 -2.35 8.72 -12.98
CA THR A 109 -3.48 7.89 -13.34
C THR A 109 -4.10 7.37 -12.05
N ALA A 110 -5.43 7.38 -11.99
CA ALA A 110 -6.19 6.81 -10.88
C ALA A 110 -7.32 5.96 -11.44
N ALA A 111 -7.57 4.81 -10.82
CA ALA A 111 -8.67 3.93 -11.16
C ALA A 111 -9.36 3.43 -9.90
N LEU A 112 -10.68 3.22 -9.99
CA LEU A 112 -11.49 2.60 -8.94
C LEU A 112 -12.27 1.45 -9.58
N LYS A 113 -12.10 0.26 -9.02
CA LYS A 113 -12.70 -0.98 -9.49
C LYS A 113 -13.57 -1.57 -8.40
N PHE A 114 -14.77 -2.00 -8.79
CA PHE A 114 -15.69 -2.73 -7.93
C PHE A 114 -15.79 -4.16 -8.44
N ARG A 115 -15.66 -5.14 -7.55
CA ARG A 115 -15.75 -6.55 -7.89
C ARG A 115 -16.82 -7.20 -7.04
N TYR A 116 -17.74 -7.89 -7.71
CA TYR A 116 -18.76 -8.71 -7.08
C TYR A 116 -18.55 -10.18 -7.47
N HIS A 117 -18.48 -11.07 -6.48
CA HIS A 117 -18.36 -12.51 -6.71
C HIS A 117 -19.74 -13.16 -6.58
N LEU A 118 -20.22 -13.78 -7.66
CA LEU A 118 -21.39 -14.66 -7.61
C LEU A 118 -20.93 -16.00 -7.01
N GLY A 119 -21.53 -16.38 -5.88
CA GLY A 119 -21.26 -17.64 -5.19
C GLY A 119 -21.84 -18.86 -5.90
#